data_AF-A0A959PKX1-F1
#
_entry.id   AF-A0A959PKX1-F1
#
_cell.length_a   1.000
_cell.length_b   1.000
_cell.length_c   1.000
_cell.angle_alpha   90.00
_cell.angle_beta   90.00
_cell.angle_gamma   90.00
#
_symmetry.space_group_name_H-M   'P 1'
#
loop_
_entity.id
_entity.type
_entity.pdbx_description
1 polymer ?
#
loop_
_entity_poly.entity_id
_entity_poly.type
_entity_poly.pdbx_seq_one_letter_code
_entity_poly.pdbx_strand_id
1 'polypeptide(L)'
;MNIEKIKGRLKNLIKKDQTSIAIQELEKYIPSNKDAYDEIILLGARSYRIKKEESLDRNNPKVTIDKNILDNDLMTLINKLNEDEFQGFDREITYEKFFVVTPTSKRKGEIEEFFPEEYFPNCEVIVSEEIKTKPRSKFIIFDFYGFEKINSPESENVFIKKHPALKSYLLILSELVKQRHFIIYLGNHYYNLDNWREQVHAANSKFALYARIREMIEYLKYNPPIEDGDIIDPEN
;
A
#
# COMPACT_ATOMS: atom_id res chain seq x y z
N MET A 1 -15.65 -0.42 -3.84
CA MET A 1 -14.92 -0.35 -5.15
C MET A 1 -15.80 0.24 -6.26
N ASN A 2 -15.38 1.33 -6.94
CA ASN A 2 -16.16 1.93 -8.04
C ASN A 2 -15.88 1.24 -9.38
N ILE A 3 -16.76 0.32 -9.77
CA ILE A 3 -16.61 -0.48 -11.00
C ILE A 3 -16.62 0.36 -12.26
N GLU A 4 -17.43 1.40 -12.31
CA GLU A 4 -17.48 2.30 -13.47
C GLU A 4 -16.14 3.03 -13.68
N LYS A 5 -15.42 3.36 -12.61
CA LYS A 5 -14.05 3.89 -12.70
C LYS A 5 -13.07 2.86 -13.26
N ILE A 6 -13.16 1.60 -12.84
CA ILE A 6 -12.30 0.51 -13.35
C ILE A 6 -12.60 0.24 -14.82
N LYS A 7 -13.87 0.04 -15.19
CA LYS A 7 -14.31 -0.12 -16.57
C LYS A 7 -13.85 1.05 -17.44
N GLY A 8 -14.02 2.28 -16.95
CA GLY A 8 -13.55 3.49 -17.63
C GLY A 8 -12.04 3.48 -17.91
N ARG A 9 -11.24 3.08 -16.91
CA ARG A 9 -9.79 2.94 -17.06
C ARG A 9 -9.40 1.88 -18.09
N LEU A 10 -9.99 0.68 -18.01
CA LEU A 10 -9.72 -0.42 -18.93
C LEU A 10 -10.08 -0.05 -20.37
N LYS A 11 -11.25 0.59 -20.59
CA LYS A 11 -11.66 1.12 -21.90
C LYS A 11 -10.66 2.15 -22.44
N ASN A 12 -10.10 2.99 -21.57
CA ASN A 12 -9.09 3.97 -21.97
C ASN A 12 -7.75 3.31 -22.36
N LEU A 13 -7.35 2.20 -21.73
CA LEU A 13 -6.18 1.43 -22.14
C LEU A 13 -6.36 0.85 -23.55
N ILE A 14 -7.52 0.29 -23.85
CA ILE A 14 -7.84 -0.26 -25.18
C ILE A 14 -7.77 0.85 -26.24
N LYS A 15 -8.38 2.01 -25.99
CA LYS A 15 -8.31 3.18 -26.89
C LYS A 15 -6.89 3.69 -27.15
N LYS A 16 -5.96 3.43 -26.23
CA LYS A 16 -4.53 3.79 -26.33
C LYS A 16 -3.68 2.68 -26.94
N ASP A 17 -4.31 1.66 -27.52
CA ASP A 17 -3.61 0.51 -28.11
C ASP A 17 -2.86 -0.36 -27.07
N GLN A 18 -3.31 -0.32 -25.81
CA GLN A 18 -2.70 -1.02 -24.66
C GLN A 18 -3.52 -2.25 -24.23
N THR A 19 -4.08 -2.98 -25.19
CA THR A 19 -5.01 -4.10 -24.95
C THR A 19 -4.42 -5.19 -24.06
N SER A 20 -3.16 -5.58 -24.24
CA SER A 20 -2.54 -6.58 -23.35
C SER A 20 -2.41 -6.11 -21.90
N ILE A 21 -2.22 -4.81 -21.68
CA ILE A 21 -2.19 -4.25 -20.32
C ILE A 21 -3.60 -4.31 -19.74
N ALA A 22 -4.62 -3.96 -20.51
CA ALA A 22 -6.01 -4.06 -20.09
C ALA A 22 -6.40 -5.50 -19.70
N ILE A 23 -5.95 -6.51 -20.44
CA ILE A 23 -6.17 -7.93 -20.11
C ILE A 23 -5.49 -8.30 -18.79
N GLN A 24 -4.20 -7.97 -18.63
CA GLN A 24 -3.45 -8.23 -17.39
C GLN A 24 -4.03 -7.49 -16.18
N GLU A 25 -4.62 -6.31 -16.39
CA GLU A 25 -5.35 -5.62 -15.33
C GLU A 25 -6.65 -6.34 -14.99
N LEU A 26 -7.37 -6.84 -15.98
CA LEU A 26 -8.63 -7.55 -15.77
C LEU A 26 -8.43 -8.90 -15.06
N GLU A 27 -7.37 -9.65 -15.41
CA GLU A 27 -6.94 -10.88 -14.71
C GLU A 27 -6.71 -10.67 -13.21
N LYS A 28 -6.29 -9.46 -12.82
CA LYS A 28 -6.07 -9.12 -11.42
C LYS A 28 -7.40 -8.99 -10.67
N TYR A 29 -8.43 -8.45 -11.32
CA TYR A 29 -9.71 -8.07 -10.70
C TYR A 29 -10.71 -9.22 -10.60
N ILE A 30 -10.69 -10.12 -11.57
CA ILE A 30 -11.65 -11.21 -11.68
C ILE A 30 -11.01 -12.48 -11.08
N PRO A 31 -11.60 -13.08 -10.02
CA PRO A 31 -11.06 -14.27 -9.40
C PRO A 31 -11.20 -15.49 -10.31
N SER A 32 -10.30 -16.47 -10.15
CA SER A 32 -10.18 -17.62 -11.05
C SER A 32 -11.34 -18.61 -11.04
N ASN A 33 -12.30 -18.44 -10.13
CA ASN A 33 -13.50 -19.26 -10.02
C ASN A 33 -14.73 -18.66 -10.73
N LYS A 34 -14.55 -17.56 -11.48
CA LYS A 34 -15.60 -16.89 -12.24
C LYS A 34 -15.53 -17.23 -13.71
N ASP A 35 -16.68 -17.35 -14.37
CA ASP A 35 -16.75 -17.64 -15.81
C ASP A 35 -16.06 -16.57 -16.64
N ALA A 36 -16.14 -15.30 -16.23
CA ALA A 36 -15.42 -14.22 -16.89
C ALA A 36 -13.89 -14.43 -16.87
N TYR A 37 -13.35 -15.14 -15.88
CA TYR A 37 -11.92 -15.44 -15.82
C TYR A 37 -11.47 -16.32 -17.00
N ASP A 38 -12.25 -17.32 -17.35
CA ASP A 38 -11.94 -18.20 -18.48
C ASP A 38 -11.93 -17.40 -19.80
N GLU A 39 -12.88 -16.47 -19.98
CA GLU A 39 -12.91 -15.57 -21.13
C GLU A 39 -11.66 -14.67 -21.18
N ILE A 40 -11.20 -14.18 -20.03
CA ILE A 40 -9.96 -13.40 -19.92
C ILE A 40 -8.74 -14.22 -20.35
N ILE A 41 -8.63 -15.47 -19.89
CA ILE A 41 -7.52 -16.37 -20.27
C ILE A 41 -7.50 -16.60 -21.79
N LEU A 42 -8.67 -16.82 -22.41
CA LEU A 42 -8.79 -16.99 -23.85
C LEU A 42 -8.37 -15.73 -24.62
N LEU A 43 -8.80 -14.55 -24.16
CA LEU A 43 -8.40 -13.26 -24.75
C LEU A 43 -6.90 -13.01 -24.57
N GLY A 44 -6.32 -13.38 -23.42
CA GLY A 44 -4.89 -13.30 -23.15
C GLY A 44 -4.06 -14.17 -24.09
N ALA A 45 -4.46 -15.43 -24.29
CA ALA A 45 -3.83 -16.34 -25.23
C ALA A 45 -3.90 -15.81 -26.67
N ARG A 46 -5.05 -15.25 -27.08
CA ARG A 46 -5.22 -14.61 -28.39
C ARG A 46 -4.32 -13.39 -28.54
N SER A 47 -4.23 -12.53 -27.52
CA SER A 47 -3.35 -11.36 -27.50
C SER A 47 -1.88 -11.75 -27.68
N TYR A 48 -1.44 -12.81 -26.99
CA TYR A 48 -0.10 -13.36 -27.15
C TYR A 48 0.17 -13.85 -28.57
N ARG A 49 -0.77 -14.57 -29.19
CA ARG A 49 -0.65 -15.03 -30.58
C ARG A 49 -0.52 -13.86 -31.56
N ILE A 50 -1.37 -12.84 -31.42
CA ILE A 50 -1.34 -11.64 -32.28
C ILE A 50 0.03 -10.94 -32.17
N LYS A 51 0.55 -10.75 -30.96
CA LYS A 51 1.88 -10.16 -30.76
C LYS A 51 3.01 -10.97 -31.40
N LYS A 52 2.92 -12.30 -31.35
CA LYS A 52 3.89 -13.17 -32.01
C LYS A 52 3.81 -13.04 -33.53
N GLU A 53 2.61 -13.00 -34.10
CA GLU A 53 2.42 -12.80 -35.55
C GLU A 53 2.88 -11.41 -36.00
N GLU A 54 2.57 -10.36 -35.24
CA GLU A 54 3.03 -8.99 -35.47
C GLU A 54 4.55 -8.86 -35.45
N SER A 55 5.23 -9.66 -34.60
CA SER A 55 6.70 -9.69 -34.56
C SER A 55 7.34 -10.30 -35.81
N LEU A 56 6.60 -11.15 -36.54
CA LEU A 56 7.04 -11.78 -37.78
C LEU A 56 6.74 -10.90 -38.99
N ASP A 57 5.56 -10.26 -39.02
CA ASP A 57 5.18 -9.31 -40.06
C ASP A 57 4.22 -8.23 -39.51
N ARG A 58 4.76 -7.03 -39.32
CA ARG A 58 4.03 -5.86 -38.79
C ARG A 58 2.99 -5.31 -39.75
N ASN A 59 3.13 -5.57 -41.05
CA ASN A 59 2.25 -5.00 -42.08
C ASN A 59 1.16 -5.99 -42.52
N ASN A 60 1.08 -7.16 -41.88
CA ASN A 60 0.09 -8.16 -42.20
C ASN A 60 -1.33 -7.63 -41.90
N PRO A 61 -2.20 -7.43 -42.92
CA PRO A 61 -3.55 -6.91 -42.70
C PRO A 61 -4.39 -7.78 -41.76
N LYS A 62 -4.07 -9.08 -41.71
CA LYS A 62 -4.74 -10.03 -40.82
C LYS A 62 -4.47 -9.70 -39.34
N VAL A 63 -3.25 -9.28 -38.98
CA VAL A 63 -2.89 -8.90 -37.61
C VAL A 63 -3.72 -7.71 -37.15
N THR A 64 -3.88 -6.69 -38.01
CA THR A 64 -4.73 -5.53 -37.73
C THR A 64 -6.20 -5.92 -37.53
N ILE A 65 -6.72 -6.80 -38.38
CA ILE A 65 -8.09 -7.31 -38.26
C ILE A 65 -8.26 -8.07 -36.94
N ASP A 66 -7.35 -9.00 -36.63
CA ASP A 66 -7.42 -9.82 -35.42
C ASP A 66 -7.29 -8.99 -34.14
N LYS A 67 -6.50 -7.92 -34.18
CA LYS A 67 -6.36 -6.94 -33.09
C LYS A 67 -7.65 -6.16 -32.87
N ASN A 68 -8.27 -5.65 -33.93
CA ASN A 68 -9.57 -4.96 -33.83
C ASN A 68 -10.67 -5.88 -33.28
N ILE A 69 -10.66 -7.16 -33.65
CA ILE A 69 -11.60 -8.14 -33.09
C ILE A 69 -11.32 -8.35 -31.60
N LEU A 70 -10.05 -8.56 -31.21
CA LEU A 70 -9.66 -8.69 -29.80
C LEU A 70 -10.11 -7.49 -28.96
N ASP A 71 -9.93 -6.27 -29.48
CA ASP A 71 -10.32 -5.03 -28.79
C ASP A 71 -11.84 -4.96 -28.59
N ASN A 72 -12.62 -5.34 -29.62
CA ASN A 72 -14.08 -5.38 -29.53
C ASN A 72 -14.59 -6.46 -28.57
N ASP A 73 -13.98 -7.64 -28.59
CA ASP A 73 -14.32 -8.74 -27.70
C ASP A 73 -14.04 -8.33 -26.23
N LEU A 74 -12.86 -7.75 -25.97
CA LEU A 74 -12.51 -7.26 -24.64
C LEU A 74 -13.41 -6.11 -24.18
N MET A 75 -13.75 -5.16 -25.06
CA MET A 75 -14.71 -4.10 -24.77
C MET A 75 -16.10 -4.67 -24.41
N THR A 76 -16.52 -5.71 -25.12
CA THR A 76 -17.79 -6.41 -24.88
C THR A 76 -17.78 -7.10 -23.52
N LEU A 77 -16.71 -7.82 -23.19
CA LEU A 77 -16.53 -8.41 -21.87
C LEU A 77 -16.60 -7.34 -20.78
N ILE A 78 -15.81 -6.26 -20.87
CA ILE A 78 -15.78 -5.17 -19.88
C ILE A 78 -17.18 -4.58 -19.66
N ASN A 79 -18.00 -4.45 -20.70
CA ASN A 79 -19.36 -3.94 -20.58
C ASN A 79 -20.31 -4.90 -19.87
N LYS A 80 -20.12 -6.21 -20.04
CA LYS A 80 -20.94 -7.27 -19.44
C LYS A 80 -20.64 -7.51 -17.96
N LEU A 81 -19.40 -7.26 -17.52
CA LEU A 81 -19.01 -7.47 -16.13
C LEU A 81 -19.90 -6.65 -15.18
N ASN A 82 -20.40 -7.29 -14.15
CA ASN A 82 -21.26 -6.73 -13.10
C ASN A 82 -20.49 -6.71 -11.76
N GLU A 83 -21.12 -6.29 -10.65
CA GLU A 83 -20.43 -6.20 -9.36
C GLU A 83 -19.98 -7.54 -8.78
N ASP A 84 -20.78 -8.59 -8.97
CA ASP A 84 -20.54 -9.95 -8.47
C ASP A 84 -19.39 -10.68 -9.17
N GLU A 85 -19.00 -10.28 -10.38
CA GLU A 85 -17.83 -10.81 -11.08
C GLU A 85 -16.52 -10.29 -10.46
N PHE A 86 -16.53 -9.10 -9.86
CA PHE A 86 -15.36 -8.53 -9.18
C PHE A 86 -15.30 -8.93 -7.70
N GLN A 87 -15.28 -10.23 -7.42
CA GLN A 87 -15.15 -10.74 -6.04
C GLN A 87 -13.70 -11.03 -5.62
N GLY A 88 -12.72 -10.79 -6.50
CA GLY A 88 -11.32 -11.18 -6.31
C GLY A 88 -10.38 -10.05 -5.92
N PHE A 89 -10.77 -8.80 -6.20
CA PHE A 89 -10.07 -7.64 -5.66
C PHE A 89 -10.88 -7.09 -4.51
N ASP A 90 -10.61 -7.63 -3.33
CA ASP A 90 -10.81 -6.94 -2.06
C ASP A 90 -9.85 -5.71 -2.05
N ARG A 91 -10.16 -4.72 -2.91
CA ARG A 91 -9.51 -3.41 -2.98
C ARG A 91 -10.31 -2.37 -2.21
N GLU A 92 -11.14 -2.83 -1.29
CA GLU A 92 -11.13 -2.26 0.03
C GLU A 92 -10.21 -3.08 0.94
N ILE A 93 -8.93 -3.22 0.54
CA ILE A 93 -7.93 -2.63 1.44
C ILE A 93 -8.32 -1.16 1.51
N THR A 94 -9.30 -0.84 2.34
CA THR A 94 -9.38 0.47 2.97
C THR A 94 -8.00 0.55 3.59
N TYR A 95 -7.05 1.21 2.91
CA TYR A 95 -5.74 1.41 3.50
C TYR A 95 -6.08 2.11 4.79
N GLU A 96 -5.95 1.40 5.91
CA GLU A 96 -6.22 1.98 7.20
C GLU A 96 -5.35 3.23 7.23
N LYS A 97 -5.98 4.39 7.43
CA LYS A 97 -5.30 5.67 7.29
C LYS A 97 -4.09 5.59 8.20
N PHE A 98 -2.87 5.64 7.66
CA PHE A 98 -1.66 5.50 8.45
C PHE A 98 -0.90 6.82 8.47
N PHE A 99 -0.18 7.03 9.57
CA PHE A 99 0.59 8.25 9.75
C PHE A 99 2.07 7.97 9.64
N VAL A 100 2.80 8.89 9.02
CA VAL A 100 4.27 8.93 9.14
C VAL A 100 4.62 10.08 10.05
N VAL A 101 5.18 9.77 11.22
CA VAL A 101 5.67 10.79 12.14
C VAL A 101 7.12 11.10 11.78
N THR A 102 7.42 12.37 11.62
CA THR A 102 8.74 12.87 11.27
C THR A 102 9.28 13.83 12.35
N PRO A 103 10.60 13.93 12.51
CA PRO A 103 11.18 14.79 13.54
C PRO A 103 11.07 16.28 13.22
N THR A 104 11.05 16.67 11.94
CA THR A 104 11.12 18.08 11.50
C THR A 104 10.34 18.32 10.22
N SER A 105 9.91 19.57 9.97
CA SER A 105 9.20 19.97 8.74
C SER A 105 10.04 19.77 7.47
N LYS A 106 11.36 19.93 7.54
CA LYS A 106 12.25 19.64 6.41
C LYS A 106 12.15 18.16 6.03
N ARG A 107 12.21 17.28 7.04
CA ARG A 107 12.14 15.84 6.82
C ARG A 107 10.77 15.40 6.33
N LYS A 108 9.70 16.06 6.76
CA LYS A 108 8.34 15.85 6.24
C LYS A 108 8.29 15.96 4.70
N GLY A 109 8.85 17.02 4.11
CA GLY A 109 8.88 17.16 2.65
C GLY A 109 9.61 16.00 1.93
N GLU A 110 10.75 15.57 2.46
CA GLU A 110 11.49 14.42 1.91
C GLU A 110 10.71 13.09 2.00
N ILE A 111 9.91 12.94 3.05
CA ILE A 111 9.07 11.76 3.29
C ILE A 111 7.80 11.82 2.43
N GLU A 112 7.19 12.99 2.22
CA GLU A 112 6.04 13.17 1.34
C GLU A 112 6.38 12.78 -0.11
N GLU A 113 7.58 13.12 -0.60
CA GLU A 113 8.06 12.66 -1.91
C GLU A 113 8.19 11.13 -2.00
N PHE A 114 8.45 10.47 -0.87
CA PHE A 114 8.57 9.02 -0.79
C PHE A 114 7.21 8.31 -0.69
N PHE A 115 6.16 9.01 -0.25
CA PHE A 115 4.79 8.52 -0.15
C PHE A 115 3.85 9.30 -1.09
N PRO A 116 4.03 9.19 -2.42
CA PRO A 116 3.16 9.86 -3.38
C PRO A 116 1.69 9.39 -3.23
N GLU A 117 0.76 10.33 -3.26
CA GLU A 117 -0.69 10.10 -3.10
C GLU A 117 -1.25 9.07 -4.10
N GLU A 118 -0.66 8.99 -5.30
CA GLU A 118 -1.02 7.98 -6.33
C GLU A 118 -0.88 6.54 -5.81
N TYR A 119 0.12 6.28 -4.96
CA TYR A 119 0.44 4.96 -4.44
C TYR A 119 0.04 4.79 -2.97
N PHE A 120 -0.06 5.89 -2.21
CA PHE A 120 -0.37 5.91 -0.78
C PHE A 120 -1.45 6.95 -0.44
N PRO A 121 -2.68 6.80 -0.96
CA PRO A 121 -3.73 7.82 -0.83
C PRO A 121 -4.20 8.05 0.62
N ASN A 122 -3.93 7.11 1.53
CA ASN A 122 -4.34 7.19 2.93
C ASN A 122 -3.15 7.39 3.89
N CYS A 123 -2.02 7.86 3.36
CA CYS A 123 -0.84 8.23 4.15
C CYS A 123 -0.90 9.72 4.51
N GLU A 124 -0.75 10.04 5.78
CA GLU A 124 -0.57 11.44 6.22
C GLU A 124 0.76 11.59 6.94
N VAL A 125 1.57 12.56 6.50
CA VAL A 125 2.88 12.85 7.08
C VAL A 125 2.75 14.00 8.08
N ILE A 126 3.09 13.74 9.34
CA ILE A 126 2.93 14.66 10.47
C ILE A 126 4.30 14.96 11.06
N VAL A 127 4.53 16.22 11.44
CA VAL A 127 5.72 16.59 12.22
C VAL A 127 5.44 16.31 13.69
N SER A 128 6.41 15.76 14.42
CA SER A 128 6.23 15.35 15.82
C SER A 128 5.66 16.43 16.74
N GLU A 129 6.01 17.70 16.52
CA GLU A 129 5.50 18.86 17.25
C GLU A 129 3.99 19.13 17.02
N GLU A 130 3.42 18.62 15.93
CA GLU A 130 2.01 18.76 15.57
C GLU A 130 1.12 17.71 16.25
N ILE A 131 1.73 16.68 16.87
CA ILE A 131 0.99 15.63 17.61
C ILE A 131 0.50 16.22 18.94
N LYS A 132 -0.60 16.99 18.85
CA LYS A 132 -1.32 17.53 20.01
C LYS A 132 -2.33 16.54 20.57
N THR A 133 -2.83 15.64 19.72
CA THR A 133 -3.84 14.63 20.06
C THR A 133 -3.37 13.26 19.59
N LYS A 134 -3.84 12.21 20.26
CA LYS A 134 -3.55 10.82 19.87
C LYS A 134 -3.88 10.61 18.38
N PRO A 135 -2.94 10.11 17.57
CA PRO A 135 -3.25 9.70 16.21
C PRO A 135 -4.40 8.69 16.25
N ARG A 136 -5.43 8.89 15.42
CA ARG A 136 -6.57 7.97 15.36
C ARG A 136 -6.24 6.66 14.64
N SER A 137 -5.18 6.65 13.84
CA SER A 137 -4.66 5.44 13.19
C SER A 137 -4.04 4.55 14.23
N LYS A 138 -4.24 3.24 14.09
CA LYS A 138 -3.54 2.21 14.86
C LYS A 138 -2.21 1.79 14.20
N PHE A 139 -1.99 2.16 12.94
CA PHE A 139 -0.76 1.93 12.20
C PHE A 139 0.03 3.23 11.98
N ILE A 140 1.27 3.26 12.47
CA ILE A 140 2.14 4.43 12.41
C ILE A 140 3.52 4.03 11.86
N ILE A 141 4.13 4.89 11.07
CA ILE A 141 5.52 4.80 10.67
C ILE A 141 6.27 5.89 11.43
N PHE A 142 7.31 5.51 12.19
CA PHE A 142 8.11 6.44 12.96
C PHE A 142 9.47 6.63 12.28
N ASP A 143 9.71 7.81 11.70
CA ASP A 143 10.91 8.09 10.91
C ASP A 143 12.07 8.56 11.80
N PHE A 144 13.01 7.66 12.03
CA PHE A 144 14.29 7.91 12.70
C PHE A 144 15.47 7.74 11.74
N TYR A 145 15.24 7.85 10.43
CA TYR A 145 16.29 7.65 9.45
C TYR A 145 17.29 8.82 9.48
N GLY A 146 18.58 8.50 9.33
CA GLY A 146 19.66 9.50 9.32
C GLY A 146 20.17 9.92 10.70
N PHE A 147 19.54 9.48 11.78
CA PHE A 147 20.09 9.66 13.14
C PHE A 147 21.07 8.54 13.52
N GLU A 148 21.94 8.82 14.49
CA GLU A 148 22.89 7.84 15.01
C GLU A 148 22.21 6.70 15.78
N LYS A 149 22.88 5.54 15.88
CA LYS A 149 22.37 4.38 16.63
C LYS A 149 22.36 4.69 18.13
N ILE A 150 21.31 4.29 18.81
CA ILE A 150 21.15 4.42 20.26
C ILE A 150 21.08 3.00 20.85
N ASN A 151 22.22 2.50 21.34
CA ASN A 151 22.36 1.10 21.78
C ASN A 151 22.15 0.91 23.28
N SER A 152 22.06 1.99 24.06
CA SER A 152 21.88 1.95 25.52
C SER A 152 21.27 3.25 26.07
N PRO A 153 20.77 3.24 27.32
CA PRO A 153 20.31 4.45 28.01
C PRO A 153 21.38 5.56 28.10
N GLU A 154 22.66 5.19 28.28
CA GLU A 154 23.76 6.16 28.31
C GLU A 154 23.94 6.84 26.95
N SER A 155 23.90 6.06 25.86
CA SER A 155 23.96 6.60 24.50
C SER A 155 22.74 7.47 24.16
N GLU A 156 21.56 7.15 24.71
CA GLU A 156 20.35 7.97 24.56
C GLU A 156 20.52 9.33 25.23
N ASN A 157 21.08 9.35 26.45
CA ASN A 157 21.37 10.60 27.16
C ASN A 157 22.38 11.47 26.40
N VAL A 158 23.39 10.87 25.77
CA VAL A 158 24.35 11.59 24.92
C VAL A 158 23.65 12.14 23.67
N PHE A 159 22.84 11.32 23.01
CA PHE A 159 22.04 11.71 21.84
C PHE A 159 21.12 12.90 22.17
N ILE A 160 20.38 12.84 23.28
CA ILE A 160 19.48 13.90 23.73
C ILE A 160 20.25 15.19 24.05
N LYS A 161 21.44 15.11 24.66
CA LYS A 161 22.26 16.30 24.91
C LYS A 161 22.70 16.98 23.62
N LYS A 162 23.00 16.20 22.58
CA LYS A 162 23.38 16.69 21.24
C LYS A 162 22.17 17.19 20.45
N HIS A 163 21.00 16.57 20.66
CA HIS A 163 19.77 16.83 19.94
C HIS A 163 18.59 17.04 20.92
N PRO A 164 18.58 18.13 21.70
CA PRO A 164 17.59 18.33 22.76
C PRO A 164 16.15 18.37 22.24
N ALA A 165 15.94 18.88 21.02
CA ALA A 165 14.64 18.89 20.35
C ALA A 165 14.07 17.49 20.06
N LEU A 166 14.92 16.45 19.98
CA LEU A 166 14.49 15.08 19.71
C LEU A 166 14.12 14.30 20.98
N LYS A 167 14.28 14.91 22.16
CA LYS A 167 13.82 14.29 23.41
C LYS A 167 12.32 14.05 23.40
N SER A 168 11.54 15.07 23.04
CA SER A 168 10.08 14.95 22.89
C SER A 168 9.72 13.93 21.81
N TYR A 169 10.53 13.83 20.76
CA TYR A 169 10.32 12.87 19.68
C TYR A 169 10.42 11.42 20.16
N LEU A 170 11.47 11.05 20.90
CA LEU A 170 11.60 9.71 21.47
C LEU A 170 10.50 9.40 22.51
N LEU A 171 10.07 10.41 23.27
CA LEU A 171 8.94 10.27 24.19
C LEU A 171 7.64 9.96 23.44
N ILE A 172 7.39 10.60 22.29
CA ILE A 172 6.24 10.29 21.44
C ILE A 172 6.25 8.82 21.03
N LEU A 173 7.39 8.28 20.58
CA LEU A 173 7.50 6.85 20.24
C LEU A 173 7.07 5.95 21.41
N SER A 174 7.57 6.21 22.62
CA SER A 174 7.21 5.42 23.80
C SER A 174 5.71 5.53 24.11
N GLU A 175 5.12 6.72 24.01
CA GLU A 175 3.69 6.92 24.24
C GLU A 175 2.82 6.22 23.19
N LEU A 176 3.25 6.21 21.92
CA LEU A 176 2.55 5.48 20.86
C LEU A 176 2.54 3.97 21.13
N VAL A 177 3.66 3.41 21.58
CA VAL A 177 3.75 1.98 21.95
C VAL A 177 2.81 1.66 23.13
N LYS A 178 2.81 2.49 24.18
CA LYS A 178 1.90 2.32 25.34
C LYS A 178 0.42 2.36 24.94
N GLN A 179 0.09 3.14 23.92
CA GLN A 179 -1.25 3.24 23.34
C GLN A 179 -1.61 2.10 22.39
N ARG A 180 -0.75 1.07 22.30
CA ARG A 180 -0.94 -0.12 21.47
C ARG A 180 -1.06 0.17 19.98
N HIS A 181 -0.33 1.17 19.50
CA HIS A 181 -0.14 1.36 18.06
C HIS A 181 0.83 0.31 17.53
N PHE A 182 0.55 -0.19 16.33
CA PHE A 182 1.52 -0.91 15.51
C PHE A 182 2.42 0.10 14.80
N ILE A 183 3.72 -0.03 15.00
CA ILE A 183 4.71 0.94 14.55
C ILE A 183 5.70 0.26 13.62
N ILE A 184 5.93 0.86 12.45
CA ILE A 184 7.15 0.58 11.69
C ILE A 184 8.18 1.64 12.06
N TYR A 185 9.26 1.20 12.70
CA TYR A 185 10.37 2.08 13.04
C TYR A 185 11.36 2.13 11.87
N LEU A 186 11.43 3.27 11.18
CA LEU A 186 12.31 3.48 10.04
C LEU A 186 13.62 4.12 10.50
N GLY A 187 14.75 3.41 10.43
CA GLY A 187 16.06 4.03 10.70
C GLY A 187 17.06 3.14 11.43
N ASN A 188 17.97 3.81 12.13
CA ASN A 188 19.05 3.18 12.88
C ASN A 188 18.57 2.64 14.23
N HIS A 189 19.22 1.57 14.71
CA HIS A 189 18.82 0.83 15.91
C HIS A 189 18.59 1.74 17.14
N TYR A 190 17.51 1.44 17.86
CA TYR A 190 17.18 1.97 19.18
C TYR A 190 16.95 0.81 20.15
N TYR A 191 17.68 0.79 21.27
CA TYR A 191 17.71 -0.37 22.17
C TYR A 191 16.35 -0.76 22.76
N ASN A 192 15.46 0.21 22.99
CA ASN A 192 14.13 -0.08 23.56
C ASN A 192 13.22 -0.84 22.59
N LEU A 193 13.54 -0.89 21.29
CA LEU A 193 12.75 -1.65 20.32
C LEU A 193 12.68 -3.14 20.66
N ASP A 194 13.71 -3.68 21.32
CA ASP A 194 13.73 -5.08 21.74
C ASP A 194 12.67 -5.41 22.80
N ASN A 195 12.28 -4.42 23.60
CA ASN A 195 11.21 -4.55 24.58
C ASN A 195 9.81 -4.39 23.95
N TRP A 196 9.73 -3.93 22.69
CA TRP A 196 8.48 -3.59 22.01
C TRP A 196 8.26 -4.41 20.74
N ARG A 197 8.89 -5.58 20.62
CA ARG A 197 8.93 -6.39 19.38
C ARG A 197 7.56 -6.86 18.88
N GLU A 198 6.55 -6.93 19.74
CA GLU A 198 5.18 -7.28 19.35
C GLU A 198 4.46 -6.14 18.64
N GLN A 199 4.90 -4.90 18.84
CA GLN A 199 4.23 -3.69 18.35
C GLN A 199 5.10 -2.91 17.38
N VAL A 200 6.43 -3.02 17.49
CA VAL A 200 7.38 -2.20 16.74
C VAL A 200 8.25 -3.08 15.85
N HIS A 201 8.12 -2.86 14.55
CA HIS A 201 8.86 -3.59 13.52
C HIS A 201 9.85 -2.65 12.84
N ALA A 202 11.14 -3.01 12.89
CA ALA A 202 12.16 -2.17 12.29
C ALA A 202 12.22 -2.31 10.76
N ALA A 203 12.43 -1.19 10.08
CA ALA A 203 12.80 -1.09 8.68
C ALA A 203 14.08 -0.24 8.57
N ASN A 204 15.14 -0.82 8.00
CA ASN A 204 16.45 -0.17 7.88
C ASN A 204 16.71 0.43 6.48
N SER A 205 15.74 0.31 5.56
CA SER A 205 15.84 0.80 4.20
C SER A 205 14.46 1.10 3.64
N LYS A 206 14.42 1.87 2.54
CA LYS A 206 13.19 2.13 1.78
C LYS A 206 12.52 0.83 1.30
N PHE A 207 13.30 -0.12 0.78
CA PHE A 207 12.77 -1.41 0.33
C PHE A 207 12.15 -2.21 1.49
N ALA A 208 12.86 -2.30 2.63
CA ALA A 208 12.33 -2.96 3.81
C ALA A 208 11.06 -2.29 4.33
N LEU A 209 11.00 -0.95 4.27
CA LEU A 209 9.81 -0.19 4.65
C LEU A 209 8.59 -0.56 3.79
N TYR A 210 8.73 -0.60 2.47
CA TYR A 210 7.66 -1.04 1.57
C TYR A 210 7.14 -2.44 1.93
N ALA A 211 8.05 -3.39 2.17
CA ALA A 211 7.67 -4.75 2.57
C ALA A 211 6.91 -4.75 3.91
N ARG A 212 7.42 -4.04 4.93
CA ARG A 212 6.78 -3.96 6.25
C ARG A 212 5.43 -3.28 6.21
N ILE A 213 5.24 -2.24 5.38
CA ILE A 213 3.94 -1.59 5.22
C ILE A 213 2.91 -2.61 4.70
N ARG A 214 3.29 -3.37 3.67
CA ARG A 214 2.40 -4.39 3.10
C ARG A 214 2.06 -5.48 4.12
N GLU A 215 3.07 -6.01 4.80
CA GLU A 215 2.88 -7.03 5.86
C GLU A 215 1.96 -6.52 6.97
N MET A 216 2.14 -5.27 7.40
CA MET A 216 1.34 -4.67 8.47
C MET A 216 -0.12 -4.47 8.05
N ILE A 217 -0.35 -3.93 6.85
CA ILE A 217 -1.70 -3.78 6.29
C ILE A 217 -2.39 -5.14 6.18
N GLU A 218 -1.68 -6.16 5.69
CA GLU A 218 -2.21 -7.51 5.56
C GLU A 218 -2.51 -8.14 6.93
N TYR A 219 -1.65 -7.92 7.93
CA TYR A 219 -1.87 -8.38 9.30
C TYR A 219 -3.12 -7.75 9.93
N LEU A 220 -3.25 -6.42 9.83
CA LEU A 220 -4.37 -5.66 10.41
C LEU A 220 -5.71 -6.02 9.78
N LYS A 221 -5.71 -6.45 8.52
CA LYS A 221 -6.91 -6.98 7.85
C LYS A 221 -7.51 -8.19 8.58
N TYR A 222 -6.67 -9.08 9.11
CA TYR A 222 -7.12 -10.30 9.80
C TYR A 222 -7.15 -10.15 11.32
N ASN A 223 -6.45 -9.14 11.85
CA ASN A 223 -6.36 -8.86 13.28
C ASN A 223 -6.68 -7.39 13.52
N PRO A 224 -7.92 -6.96 13.25
CA PRO A 224 -8.31 -5.58 13.50
C PRO A 224 -8.12 -5.30 15.00
N PRO A 225 -7.56 -4.13 15.34
CA PRO A 225 -7.41 -3.75 16.73
C PRO A 225 -8.80 -3.68 17.39
N ILE A 226 -8.94 -4.30 18.56
CA ILE A 226 -10.17 -4.22 19.36
C ILE A 226 -10.43 -2.74 19.64
N GLU A 227 -11.57 -2.22 19.19
CA GLU A 227 -11.95 -0.84 19.48
C GLU A 227 -12.12 -0.70 21.00
N ASP A 228 -11.64 0.40 21.58
CA ASP A 228 -11.74 0.67 23.03
C ASP A 228 -13.21 0.83 23.53
N GLY A 229 -14.20 0.50 22.68
CA GLY A 229 -15.63 0.41 22.99
C GLY A 229 -16.22 -1.01 23.01
N ASP A 230 -15.46 -2.05 22.65
CA ASP A 230 -15.95 -3.45 22.57
C ASP A 230 -15.52 -4.33 23.75
N ILE A 231 -15.03 -3.74 24.83
CA ILE A 231 -14.92 -4.46 26.11
C ILE A 231 -16.34 -4.59 26.67
N ILE A 232 -17.06 -5.62 26.23
CA ILE A 232 -18.19 -6.14 27.00
C ILE A 232 -17.59 -6.67 28.29
N ASP A 233 -17.95 -6.01 29.39
CA ASP A 233 -17.67 -6.45 30.74
C ASP A 233 -18.13 -7.91 30.89
N PRO A 234 -17.23 -8.87 31.16
CA PRO A 234 -17.63 -10.27 31.33
C PRO A 234 -18.48 -10.51 32.59
N GLU A 235 -18.80 -9.47 33.37
CA GLU A 235 -19.66 -9.53 34.56
C GLU A 235 -21.04 -8.82 34.43
N ASN A 236 -21.52 -8.48 33.22
CA ASN A 236 -22.92 -8.05 33.01
C ASN A 236 -23.73 -8.94 32.05
#